data_AF-A0A926FLU1-F1
#
_entry.id   AF-A0A926FLU1-F1
#
_cell.length_a   1.000
_cell.length_b   1.000
_cell.length_c   1.000
_cell.angle_alpha   90.00
_cell.angle_beta   90.00
_cell.angle_gamma   90.00
#
_symmetry.space_group_name_H-M   'P 1'
#
loop_
_entity.id
_entity.type
_entity.pdbx_description
1 polymer ?
#
loop_
_entity_poly.entity_id
_entity_poly.type
_entity_poly.pdbx_seq_one_letter_code
_entity_poly.pdbx_strand_id
1 'polypeptide(L)'
;ARPEGRRASAAAWALVLLPALSLAELARIHPHELSYFNPAAGGPENGRTLLSDSNVDWGLDLRRLAAKLSREDIQDPTVVYFGGDDVPYRLGVPDFSAEPRVRGRWIAFSAFHLAVGPEYYAYHGAHRVAQALEALRAEATRRKPVGRVGYSLYLFELEPGNSGGETTR
;
A
#
# COMPACT_ATOMS: atom_id res chain seq x y z
N ALA A 1 54.08 9.76 6.65
CA ALA A 1 53.32 8.55 6.31
C ALA A 1 52.53 8.81 5.02
N ARG A 2 52.79 8.07 3.94
CA ARG A 2 52.21 8.33 2.61
C ARG A 2 50.68 8.16 2.64
N PRO A 3 49.89 9.10 2.09
CA PRO A 3 48.42 9.04 2.06
C PRO A 3 47.88 7.82 1.27
N GLU A 4 48.72 7.18 0.47
CA GLU A 4 48.41 6.00 -0.35
C GLU A 4 47.97 4.79 0.47
N GLY A 5 48.60 4.51 1.63
CA GLY A 5 48.26 3.35 2.47
C GLY A 5 46.90 3.45 3.17
N ARG A 6 46.49 4.67 3.55
CA ARG A 6 45.16 4.93 4.13
C ARG A 6 44.05 4.82 3.09
N ARG A 7 44.30 5.27 1.86
CA ARG A 7 43.34 5.16 0.74
C ARG A 7 43.16 3.70 0.29
N ALA A 8 44.25 2.93 0.20
CA ALA A 8 44.18 1.50 -0.10
C ALA A 8 43.39 0.71 0.96
N SER A 9 43.59 1.04 2.25
CA SER A 9 42.85 0.41 3.36
C SER A 9 41.36 0.79 3.36
N ALA A 10 41.03 2.05 3.09
CA ALA A 10 39.64 2.51 2.98
C ALA A 10 38.90 1.84 1.81
N ALA A 11 39.57 1.69 0.66
CA ALA A 11 39.02 0.97 -0.48
C ALA A 11 38.75 -0.52 -0.15
N ALA A 12 39.68 -1.18 0.54
CA ALA A 12 39.50 -2.56 0.99
C ALA A 12 38.32 -2.72 1.96
N TRP A 13 38.15 -1.79 2.92
CA TRP A 13 36.99 -1.79 3.81
C TRP A 13 35.68 -1.55 3.06
N ALA A 14 35.65 -0.64 2.09
CA ALA A 14 34.47 -0.38 1.28
C ALA A 14 34.04 -1.62 0.47
N LEU A 15 34.99 -2.40 -0.05
CA LEU A 15 34.72 -3.64 -0.79
C LEU A 15 34.07 -4.73 0.06
N VAL A 16 34.21 -4.68 1.39
CA VAL A 16 33.57 -5.64 2.31
C VAL A 16 32.29 -5.08 2.90
N LEU A 17 32.30 -3.81 3.35
CA LEU A 17 31.19 -3.21 4.06
C LEU A 17 29.99 -2.93 3.15
N LEU A 18 30.22 -2.50 1.90
CA LEU A 18 29.11 -2.19 0.99
C LEU A 18 28.30 -3.45 0.64
N PRO A 19 28.89 -4.58 0.24
CA PRO A 19 28.12 -5.80 0.01
C PRO A 19 27.44 -6.33 1.27
N ALA A 20 28.12 -6.28 2.42
CA ALA A 20 27.53 -6.72 3.69
C ALA A 20 26.29 -5.90 4.06
N LEU A 21 26.35 -4.57 3.88
CA LEU A 21 25.22 -3.68 4.12
C LEU A 21 24.08 -3.94 3.11
N SER A 22 24.41 -4.12 1.82
CA SER A 22 23.40 -4.46 0.80
C SER A 22 22.70 -5.79 1.10
N LEU A 23 23.44 -6.80 1.55
CA LEU A 23 22.85 -8.09 1.96
C LEU A 23 21.97 -7.95 3.21
N ALA A 24 22.38 -7.13 4.17
CA ALA A 24 21.57 -6.84 5.35
C ALA A 24 20.26 -6.12 4.98
N GLU A 25 20.31 -5.13 4.09
CA GLU A 25 19.12 -4.43 3.59
C GLU A 25 18.23 -5.34 2.76
N LEU A 26 18.80 -6.19 1.88
CA LEU A 26 18.04 -7.19 1.12
C LEU A 26 17.32 -8.17 2.04
N ALA A 27 18.03 -8.71 3.05
CA ALA A 27 17.44 -9.61 4.04
C ALA A 27 16.34 -8.93 4.87
N ARG A 28 16.49 -7.62 5.14
CA ARG A 28 15.51 -6.83 5.88
C ARG A 28 14.25 -6.55 5.08
N ILE A 29 14.37 -6.29 3.78
CA ILE A 29 13.22 -5.94 2.93
C ILE A 29 12.50 -7.16 2.38
N HIS A 30 13.17 -8.30 2.25
CA HIS A 30 12.54 -9.54 1.77
C HIS A 30 11.27 -9.89 2.58
N PRO A 31 10.14 -10.25 1.95
CA PRO A 31 9.89 -10.45 0.50
C PRO A 31 9.23 -9.25 -0.21
N HIS A 32 9.54 -8.02 0.21
CA HIS A 32 8.96 -6.76 -0.28
C HIS A 32 9.97 -5.91 -1.06
N GLU A 33 10.85 -6.53 -1.83
CA GLU A 33 11.95 -5.88 -2.54
C GLU A 33 11.49 -4.73 -3.44
N LEU A 34 10.30 -4.88 -4.04
CA LEU A 34 9.70 -3.83 -4.87
C LEU A 34 9.49 -2.53 -4.08
N SER A 35 9.17 -2.63 -2.80
CA SER A 35 8.95 -1.48 -1.92
C SER A 35 10.23 -1.00 -1.25
N TYR A 36 11.42 -1.42 -1.69
CA TYR A 36 12.68 -0.98 -1.08
C TYR A 36 12.91 0.52 -1.25
N PHE A 37 13.19 1.19 -0.14
CA PHE A 37 13.75 2.52 -0.10
C PHE A 37 14.90 2.52 0.90
N ASN A 38 15.97 3.24 0.57
CA ASN A 38 17.12 3.30 1.45
C ASN A 38 16.78 3.99 2.79
N PRO A 39 17.61 3.81 3.83
CA PRO A 39 17.37 4.42 5.14
C PRO A 39 17.30 5.96 5.11
N ALA A 40 17.99 6.64 4.19
CA ALA A 40 17.95 8.10 4.07
C ALA A 40 16.58 8.61 3.59
N ALA A 41 15.85 7.80 2.82
CA ALA A 41 14.45 8.05 2.46
C ALA A 41 13.47 7.66 3.60
N GLY A 42 13.97 7.20 4.75
CA GLY A 42 13.17 6.69 5.87
C GLY A 42 12.72 5.24 5.71
N GLY A 43 13.36 4.48 4.82
CA GLY A 43 13.03 3.08 4.57
C GLY A 43 11.71 2.90 3.82
N PRO A 44 11.25 1.64 3.63
CA PRO A 44 10.03 1.33 2.87
C PRO A 44 8.75 1.94 3.50
N GLU A 45 8.81 2.24 4.80
CA GLU A 45 7.74 2.86 5.57
C GLU A 45 7.43 4.30 5.17
N ASN A 46 8.48 5.08 4.93
CA ASN A 46 8.35 6.47 4.50
C ASN A 46 8.49 6.59 2.98
N GLY A 47 9.19 5.68 2.32
CA GLY A 47 9.39 5.70 0.88
C GLY A 47 8.10 5.80 0.07
N ARG A 48 7.05 5.04 0.46
CA ARG A 48 5.72 5.12 -0.17
C ARG A 48 5.05 6.50 -0.06
N THR A 49 5.43 7.35 0.90
CA THR A 49 4.86 8.71 1.02
C THR A 49 5.62 9.69 0.13
N LEU A 50 6.85 9.35 -0.25
CA LEU A 50 7.69 10.13 -1.17
C LEU A 50 7.39 9.77 -2.63
N LEU A 51 7.24 8.48 -2.92
CA LEU A 51 6.97 7.95 -4.25
C LEU A 51 6.13 6.67 -4.12
N SER A 52 4.85 6.75 -4.45
CA SER A 52 3.95 5.60 -4.52
C SER A 52 3.19 5.65 -5.82
N ASP A 53 3.53 4.75 -6.72
CA ASP A 53 2.90 4.40 -7.99
C ASP A 53 3.27 2.92 -8.25
N SER A 54 3.52 2.53 -9.50
CA SER A 54 4.04 1.24 -9.95
C SER A 54 5.38 0.82 -9.33
N ASN A 55 6.01 1.68 -8.53
CA ASN A 55 7.26 1.38 -7.83
C ASN A 55 7.07 0.73 -6.44
N VAL A 56 5.84 0.51 -5.97
CA VAL A 56 5.61 -0.08 -4.63
C VAL A 56 4.88 -1.43 -4.69
N ASP A 57 3.95 -1.61 -5.65
CA ASP A 57 3.18 -2.85 -5.77
C ASP A 57 2.68 -3.13 -7.19
N TRP A 58 2.86 -4.37 -7.64
CA TRP A 58 2.36 -4.91 -8.91
C TRP A 58 1.36 -6.06 -8.73
N GLY A 59 0.88 -6.32 -7.51
CA GLY A 59 -0.03 -7.44 -7.22
C GLY A 59 0.35 -8.24 -5.98
N LEU A 60 1.57 -8.08 -5.48
CA LEU A 60 2.09 -8.90 -4.40
C LEU A 60 1.35 -8.63 -3.09
N ASP A 61 1.05 -7.36 -2.81
CA ASP A 61 0.36 -7.00 -1.56
C ASP A 61 -1.13 -7.35 -1.61
N LEU A 62 -1.77 -7.38 -2.78
CA LEU A 62 -3.13 -7.88 -2.91
C LEU A 62 -3.20 -9.41 -2.72
N ARG A 63 -2.16 -10.18 -3.09
CA ARG A 63 -2.01 -11.60 -2.68
C ARG A 63 -1.89 -11.76 -1.17
N ARG A 64 -1.10 -10.92 -0.53
CA ARG A 64 -0.96 -10.91 0.94
C ARG A 64 -2.25 -10.49 1.63
N LEU A 65 -3.03 -9.60 1.01
CA LEU A 65 -4.32 -9.15 1.52
C LEU A 65 -5.30 -10.32 1.56
N ALA A 66 -5.44 -11.06 0.45
CA ALA A 66 -6.28 -12.25 0.39
C ALA A 66 -5.95 -13.26 1.51
N ALA A 67 -4.65 -13.53 1.69
CA ALA A 67 -4.20 -14.42 2.75
C ALA A 67 -4.51 -13.88 4.16
N LYS A 68 -4.42 -12.55 4.38
CA LYS A 68 -4.75 -11.93 5.67
C LYS A 68 -6.25 -11.99 5.95
N LEU A 69 -7.08 -11.59 4.99
CA LEU A 69 -8.54 -11.58 5.13
C LEU A 69 -9.07 -12.99 5.41
N SER A 70 -8.54 -14.01 4.71
CA SER A 70 -8.91 -15.41 4.96
C SER A 70 -8.52 -15.90 6.36
N ARG A 71 -7.35 -15.53 6.87
CA ARG A 71 -6.94 -15.89 8.25
C ARG A 71 -7.77 -15.21 9.33
N GLU A 72 -8.30 -14.03 9.05
CA GLU A 72 -9.06 -13.20 9.99
C GLU A 72 -10.57 -13.33 9.80
N ASP A 73 -11.01 -14.22 8.90
CA ASP A 73 -12.41 -14.43 8.51
C ASP A 73 -13.15 -13.12 8.15
N ILE A 74 -12.43 -12.22 7.47
CA ILE A 74 -12.98 -10.95 6.99
C ILE A 74 -13.63 -11.18 5.63
N GLN A 75 -14.95 -11.02 5.60
CA GLN A 75 -15.76 -11.16 4.40
C GLN A 75 -16.18 -9.78 3.85
N ASP A 76 -16.38 -9.71 2.54
CA ASP A 76 -16.90 -8.54 1.80
C ASP A 76 -16.19 -7.20 2.11
N PRO A 77 -14.84 -7.12 2.03
CA PRO A 77 -14.13 -5.87 2.27
C PRO A 77 -14.39 -4.85 1.15
N THR A 78 -14.31 -3.57 1.48
CA THR A 78 -14.11 -2.51 0.49
C THR A 78 -12.65 -2.51 0.06
N VAL A 79 -12.38 -2.59 -1.24
CA VAL A 79 -11.01 -2.61 -1.76
C VAL A 79 -10.83 -1.47 -2.75
N VAL A 80 -10.00 -0.50 -2.40
CA VAL A 80 -9.54 0.58 -3.28
C VAL A 80 -8.12 0.25 -3.71
N TYR A 81 -7.95 -0.41 -4.85
CA TYR A 81 -6.66 -0.96 -5.23
C TYR A 81 -5.97 -0.15 -6.33
N PHE A 82 -4.67 0.05 -6.17
CA PHE A 82 -3.79 0.51 -7.23
C PHE A 82 -2.66 -0.50 -7.34
N GLY A 83 -2.56 -1.19 -8.47
CA GLY A 83 -1.55 -2.21 -8.74
C GLY A 83 -1.88 -3.02 -9.97
N GLY A 84 -1.05 -4.02 -10.27
CA GLY A 84 -1.06 -4.75 -11.55
C GLY A 84 -1.91 -6.02 -11.59
N ASP A 85 -2.80 -6.24 -10.62
CA ASP A 85 -3.45 -7.54 -10.42
C ASP A 85 -4.93 -7.38 -10.09
N ASP A 86 -5.70 -8.47 -10.12
CA ASP A 86 -7.15 -8.43 -10.24
C ASP A 86 -7.86 -8.67 -8.89
N VAL A 87 -8.62 -7.66 -8.45
CA VAL A 87 -9.39 -7.71 -7.19
C VAL A 87 -10.51 -8.76 -7.24
N PRO A 88 -11.38 -8.79 -8.27
CA PRO A 88 -12.45 -9.80 -8.38
C PRO A 88 -11.94 -11.24 -8.36
N TYR A 89 -10.93 -11.57 -9.16
CA TYR A 89 -10.34 -12.91 -9.25
C TYR A 89 -9.77 -13.36 -7.90
N ARG A 90 -9.13 -12.45 -7.17
CA ARG A 90 -8.43 -12.80 -5.95
C ARG A 90 -9.29 -12.79 -4.70
N LEU A 91 -10.22 -11.86 -4.60
CA LEU A 91 -11.00 -11.62 -3.38
C LEU A 91 -12.49 -11.92 -3.55
N GLY A 92 -12.97 -12.18 -4.77
CA GLY A 92 -14.39 -12.39 -5.04
C GLY A 92 -15.26 -11.16 -4.85
N VAL A 93 -14.66 -9.97 -4.71
CA VAL A 93 -15.33 -8.68 -4.57
C VAL A 93 -14.88 -7.72 -5.67
N PRO A 94 -15.72 -6.77 -6.10
CA PRO A 94 -15.31 -5.76 -7.05
C PRO A 94 -14.29 -4.79 -6.44
N ASP A 95 -13.40 -4.26 -7.28
CA ASP A 95 -12.67 -3.04 -6.93
C ASP A 95 -13.66 -1.88 -6.77
N PHE A 96 -13.43 -1.02 -5.80
CA PHE A 96 -14.25 0.17 -5.54
C PHE A 96 -14.39 1.08 -6.77
N SER A 97 -13.37 1.17 -7.62
CA SER A 97 -13.44 1.96 -8.86
C SER A 97 -14.42 1.39 -9.88
N ALA A 98 -14.64 0.06 -9.87
CA ALA A 98 -15.64 -0.61 -10.71
C ALA A 98 -17.04 -0.50 -10.10
N GLU A 99 -17.17 -0.64 -8.77
CA GLU A 99 -18.41 -0.45 -8.04
C GLU A 99 -18.19 0.51 -6.85
N PRO A 100 -18.40 1.84 -7.02
CA PRO A 100 -18.10 2.87 -6.00
C PRO A 100 -19.07 2.85 -4.81
N ARG A 101 -19.04 1.77 -4.06
CA ARG A 101 -19.89 1.46 -2.93
C ARG A 101 -19.03 0.89 -1.80
N VAL A 102 -19.28 1.37 -0.59
CA VAL A 102 -18.66 0.79 0.61
C VAL A 102 -19.33 -0.55 0.93
N ARG A 103 -18.50 -1.55 1.14
CA ARG A 103 -18.82 -2.95 1.45
C ARG A 103 -18.18 -3.33 2.78
N GLY A 104 -18.93 -4.03 3.61
CA GLY A 104 -18.48 -4.45 4.93
C GLY A 104 -17.96 -3.30 5.81
N ARG A 105 -17.19 -3.65 6.84
CA ARG A 105 -16.56 -2.71 7.77
C ARG A 105 -15.08 -2.46 7.47
N TRP A 106 -14.45 -3.33 6.70
CA TRP A 106 -13.01 -3.29 6.44
C TRP A 106 -12.73 -2.63 5.10
N ILE A 107 -11.79 -1.69 5.10
CA ILE A 107 -11.30 -1.05 3.88
C ILE A 107 -9.83 -1.38 3.70
N ALA A 108 -9.48 -1.95 2.55
CA ALA A 108 -8.11 -2.00 2.06
C ALA A 108 -7.90 -0.85 1.06
N PHE A 109 -7.00 0.07 1.37
CA PHE A 109 -6.79 1.30 0.63
C PHE A 109 -5.34 1.38 0.15
N SER A 110 -5.12 1.42 -1.16
CA SER A 110 -3.77 1.58 -1.71
C SER A 110 -3.18 2.93 -1.34
N ALA A 111 -1.87 2.97 -1.07
CA ALA A 111 -1.15 4.19 -0.72
C ALA A 111 -1.26 5.24 -1.83
N PHE A 112 -1.24 4.82 -3.10
CA PHE A 112 -1.48 5.69 -4.26
C PHE A 112 -2.85 6.35 -4.20
N HIS A 113 -3.94 5.57 -4.11
CA HIS A 113 -5.28 6.14 -4.11
C HIS A 113 -5.57 6.92 -2.83
N LEU A 114 -4.94 6.57 -1.72
CA LEU A 114 -5.05 7.34 -0.49
C LEU A 114 -4.40 8.72 -0.64
N ALA A 115 -3.26 8.80 -1.33
CA ALA A 115 -2.55 10.05 -1.58
C ALA A 115 -3.24 10.93 -2.63
N VAL A 116 -3.64 10.37 -3.77
CA VAL A 116 -4.06 11.15 -4.95
C VAL A 116 -5.24 10.55 -5.72
N GLY A 117 -5.99 9.62 -5.14
CA GLY A 117 -7.00 8.85 -5.87
C GLY A 117 -8.14 9.67 -6.46
N PRO A 118 -8.85 10.50 -5.68
CA PRO A 118 -9.89 11.38 -6.19
C PRO A 118 -9.40 12.28 -7.33
N GLU A 119 -8.21 12.86 -7.19
CA GLU A 119 -7.58 13.71 -8.19
C GLU A 119 -7.26 12.91 -9.47
N TYR A 120 -6.72 11.70 -9.33
CA TYR A 120 -6.43 10.78 -10.42
C TYR A 120 -7.69 10.42 -11.22
N TYR A 121 -8.78 10.06 -10.56
CA TYR A 121 -10.03 9.72 -11.25
C TYR A 121 -10.72 10.95 -11.85
N ALA A 122 -10.65 12.10 -11.19
CA ALA A 122 -11.20 13.34 -11.72
C ALA A 122 -10.49 13.77 -13.01
N TYR A 123 -9.16 13.66 -13.04
CA TYR A 123 -8.35 13.94 -14.22
C TYR A 123 -8.72 13.03 -15.42
N HIS A 124 -9.04 11.76 -15.16
CA HIS A 124 -9.48 10.81 -16.19
C HIS A 124 -10.98 10.87 -16.53
N GLY A 125 -11.71 11.89 -16.06
CA GLY A 125 -13.14 12.07 -16.35
C GLY A 125 -14.08 11.15 -15.57
N ALA A 126 -13.57 10.32 -14.65
CA ALA A 126 -14.34 9.44 -13.80
C ALA A 126 -14.87 10.18 -12.56
N HIS A 127 -15.58 11.30 -12.76
CA HIS A 127 -16.00 12.22 -11.70
C HIS A 127 -16.86 11.56 -10.61
N ARG A 128 -17.69 10.58 -10.97
CA ARG A 128 -18.50 9.81 -9.99
C ARG A 128 -17.62 8.98 -9.05
N VAL A 129 -16.60 8.32 -9.60
CA VAL A 129 -15.63 7.54 -8.80
C VAL A 129 -14.82 8.50 -7.93
N ALA A 130 -14.36 9.62 -8.49
CA ALA A 130 -13.61 10.64 -7.77
C ALA A 130 -14.38 11.17 -6.54
N GLN A 131 -15.65 11.54 -6.69
CA GLN A 131 -16.49 12.01 -5.58
C GLN A 131 -16.73 10.94 -4.52
N ALA A 132 -17.03 9.71 -4.94
CA ALA A 132 -17.23 8.59 -4.00
C ALA A 132 -15.94 8.27 -3.23
N LEU A 133 -14.80 8.32 -3.92
CA LEU A 133 -13.49 8.06 -3.33
C LEU A 133 -13.05 9.19 -2.39
N GLU A 134 -13.38 10.44 -2.68
CA GLU A 134 -13.14 11.58 -1.78
C GLU A 134 -13.87 11.38 -0.46
N ALA A 135 -15.16 11.03 -0.51
CA ALA A 135 -15.96 10.75 0.67
C ALA A 135 -15.40 9.56 1.47
N LEU A 136 -15.02 8.48 0.80
CA LEU A 136 -14.42 7.30 1.43
C LEU A 136 -13.06 7.61 2.07
N ARG A 137 -12.20 8.36 1.37
CA ARG A 137 -10.90 8.82 1.88
C ARG A 137 -11.08 9.68 3.12
N ALA A 138 -11.99 10.64 3.09
CA ALA A 138 -12.30 11.51 4.23
C ALA A 138 -12.77 10.70 5.44
N GLU A 139 -13.66 9.72 5.25
CA GLU A 139 -14.16 8.88 6.33
C GLU A 139 -13.07 7.95 6.90
N ALA A 140 -12.35 7.23 6.03
CA ALA A 140 -11.29 6.32 6.46
C ALA A 140 -10.19 7.05 7.26
N THR A 141 -9.81 8.25 6.83
CA THR A 141 -8.73 9.04 7.46
C THR A 141 -9.16 9.84 8.69
N ARG A 142 -10.45 9.84 9.08
CA ARG A 142 -10.86 10.29 10.43
C ARG A 142 -10.18 9.48 11.52
N ARG A 143 -9.76 8.25 11.19
CA ARG A 143 -9.07 7.32 12.09
C ARG A 143 -7.69 6.99 11.55
N LYS A 144 -6.82 6.58 12.45
CA LYS A 144 -5.54 5.99 12.04
C LYS A 144 -5.81 4.60 11.44
N PRO A 145 -5.04 4.20 10.41
CA PRO A 145 -5.12 2.84 9.89
C PRO A 145 -4.85 1.84 11.01
N VAL A 146 -5.67 0.79 11.09
CA VAL A 146 -5.55 -0.29 12.09
C VAL A 146 -4.39 -1.25 11.75
N GLY A 147 -3.93 -1.22 10.51
CA GLY A 147 -2.78 -1.99 10.07
C GLY A 147 -2.44 -1.73 8.61
N ARG A 148 -1.54 -2.55 8.10
CA ARG A 148 -1.13 -2.54 6.69
C ARG A 148 -0.93 -3.95 6.19
N VAL A 149 -0.99 -4.09 4.87
CA VAL A 149 -0.58 -5.30 4.17
C VAL A 149 0.57 -4.92 3.24
N GLY A 150 1.75 -5.49 3.52
CA GLY A 150 3.00 -5.06 2.92
C GLY A 150 3.24 -3.57 3.09
N TYR A 151 3.62 -2.91 2.00
CA TYR A 151 3.92 -1.48 2.00
C TYR A 151 2.96 -0.68 1.14
N SER A 152 2.08 -1.30 0.33
CA SER A 152 1.16 -0.57 -0.53
C SER A 152 -0.26 -0.44 0.00
N LEU A 153 -0.71 -1.27 0.96
CA LEU A 153 -2.10 -1.29 1.40
C LEU A 153 -2.25 -0.88 2.86
N TYR A 154 -3.07 0.12 3.11
CA TYR A 154 -3.56 0.47 4.44
C TYR A 154 -4.86 -0.26 4.75
N LEU A 155 -5.02 -0.69 5.99
CA LEU A 155 -6.26 -1.25 6.49
C LEU A 155 -6.93 -0.25 7.42
N PHE A 156 -8.20 0.03 7.15
CA PHE A 156 -9.09 0.80 8.01
C PHE A 156 -10.27 -0.05 8.42
N GLU A 157 -10.79 0.25 9.60
CA GLU A 157 -12.01 -0.34 10.12
C GLU A 157 -13.02 0.78 10.37
N LEU A 158 -14.14 0.72 9.67
CA LEU A 158 -15.27 1.61 9.87
C LEU A 158 -16.08 1.18 11.10
N GLU A 159 -16.71 2.14 11.76
CA GLU A 159 -17.71 1.83 12.77
C GLU A 159 -18.88 1.07 12.13
N PRO A 160 -19.55 0.18 12.88
CA PRO A 160 -20.88 -0.31 12.52
C PRO A 160 -21.86 0.88 12.56
N GLY A 161 -21.92 1.66 11.48
CA GLY A 161 -22.68 2.90 11.39
C GLY A 161 -23.75 2.81 10.31
N ASN A 162 -24.95 2.35 10.73
CA ASN A 162 -26.24 2.47 10.07
C ASN A 162 -26.20 2.37 8.54
N SER A 163 -26.09 1.14 8.02
CA SER A 163 -26.50 0.85 6.64
C SER A 163 -27.96 1.29 6.49
N GLY A 164 -28.17 2.49 5.92
CA GLY A 164 -29.45 3.02 5.50
C GLY A 164 -30.05 2.21 4.36
N GLY A 165 -30.17 0.90 4.56
CA GLY A 165 -31.05 0.04 3.80
C GLY A 165 -32.46 0.38 4.25
N GLU A 166 -33.10 1.30 3.53
CA GLU A 166 -34.55 1.29 3.37
C GLU A 166 -34.99 -0.14 3.13
N THR A 167 -35.51 -0.76 4.19
CA THR A 167 -36.31 -1.97 4.09
C THR A 167 -37.70 -1.49 3.72
N THR A 168 -37.92 -1.22 2.45
CA THR A 168 -39.26 -1.01 1.93
C THR A 168 -39.95 -2.37 1.95
N ARG A 169 -40.82 -2.56 2.95
CA ARG A 169 -41.91 -3.53 2.91
C ARG A 169 -42.97 -3.08 1.91
#